data_AF-T1AUB8-F1
#
_entry.id   AF-T1AUB8-F1
#
_cell.length_a   1.000
_cell.length_b   1.000
_cell.length_c   1.000
_cell.angle_alpha   90.00
_cell.angle_beta   90.00
_cell.angle_gamma   90.00
#
_symmetry.space_group_name_H-M   'P 1'
#
loop_
_entity.id
_entity.type
_entity.pdbx_description
1 polymer ?
#
loop_
_entity_poly.entity_id
_entity_poly.type
_entity_poly.pdbx_seq_one_letter_code
_entity_poly.pdbx_strand_id
1 'polypeptide(L)'
;AAKALAFALSAEVLIILILDFAIVAHVGLGGLHLRDFSPAAIYAPGLGIGAIYAFDSMLGIEGTAIYQEEARNARVTVPRATYISIVLVGLFYVFTAWCLSSSVPAGAVSAVARANPGDFVAGCATRYLGTAGALAVSFLVLTSSLAAVLGLFNNSARYLY
;
A
#
# COMPACT_ATOMS: atom_id res chain seq x y z
N ALA A 1 19.66 -6.34 10.69
CA ALA A 1 18.32 -6.64 10.15
C ALA A 1 17.43 -5.39 10.05
N ALA A 2 17.09 -4.73 11.17
CA ALA A 2 16.15 -3.59 11.19
C ALA A 2 16.47 -2.45 10.19
N LYS A 3 17.73 -2.03 10.07
CA LYS A 3 18.15 -0.97 9.12
C LYS A 3 17.94 -1.36 7.65
N ALA A 4 18.17 -2.63 7.30
CA ALA A 4 17.99 -3.12 5.93
C ALA A 4 16.50 -3.24 5.59
N LEU A 5 15.69 -3.71 6.55
CA LEU A 5 14.23 -3.78 6.40
C LEU A 5 13.60 -2.39 6.25
N ALA A 6 14.04 -1.43 7.06
CA ALA A 6 13.61 -0.03 6.96
C ALA A 6 13.99 0.59 5.62
N PHE A 7 15.20 0.29 5.12
CA PHE A 7 15.63 0.74 3.80
C PHE A 7 14.78 0.14 2.67
N ALA A 8 14.53 -1.17 2.70
CA ALA A 8 13.70 -1.85 1.71
C ALA A 8 12.27 -1.29 1.68
N LEU A 9 11.63 -1.15 2.85
CA LEU A 9 10.30 -0.55 2.96
C LEU A 9 10.29 0.90 2.45
N SER A 10 11.31 1.68 2.79
CA SER A 10 11.41 3.06 2.31
C SER A 10 11.54 3.11 0.79
N ALA A 11 12.30 2.19 0.19
CA ALA A 11 12.44 2.09 -1.26
C ALA A 11 11.12 1.71 -1.93
N GLU A 12 10.33 0.82 -1.31
CA GLU A 12 8.99 0.43 -1.77
C GLU A 12 8.01 1.61 -1.75
N VAL A 13 7.91 2.29 -0.61
CA VAL A 13 7.04 3.46 -0.49
C VAL A 13 7.47 4.53 -1.51
N LEU A 14 8.77 4.74 -1.69
CA LEU A 14 9.28 5.74 -2.62
C LEU A 14 8.96 5.41 -4.08
N ILE A 15 9.13 4.17 -4.53
CA ILE A 15 8.85 3.82 -5.94
C ILE A 15 7.35 3.92 -6.25
N ILE A 16 6.49 3.58 -5.30
CA ILE A 16 5.04 3.72 -5.46
C ILE A 16 4.64 5.20 -5.47
N LEU A 17 5.21 6.04 -4.59
CA LEU A 17 4.99 7.47 -4.65
C LEU A 17 5.47 8.09 -5.98
N ILE A 18 6.61 7.64 -6.51
CA ILE A 18 7.08 8.07 -7.83
C ILE A 18 6.06 7.69 -8.91
N LEU A 19 5.50 6.48 -8.86
CA LEU A 19 4.42 6.07 -9.77
C LEU A 19 3.19 6.96 -9.62
N ASP A 20 2.73 7.20 -8.39
CA ASP A 20 1.54 8.01 -8.12
C ASP A 20 1.70 9.43 -8.65
N PHE A 21 2.83 10.08 -8.37
CA PHE A 21 3.12 11.42 -8.90
C PHE A 21 3.28 11.44 -10.42
N ALA A 22 3.84 10.37 -11.03
CA ALA A 22 3.90 10.26 -12.48
C ALA A 22 2.50 10.14 -13.11
N ILE A 23 1.59 9.39 -12.47
CA ILE A 23 0.19 9.32 -12.88
C ILE A 23 -0.45 10.71 -12.77
N VAL A 24 -0.34 11.37 -11.62
CA VAL A 24 -0.91 12.71 -11.40
C VAL A 24 -0.37 13.72 -12.41
N ALA A 25 0.93 13.70 -12.71
CA ALA A 25 1.54 14.59 -13.70
C ALA A 25 1.01 14.33 -15.12
N HIS A 26 0.71 13.08 -15.45
CA HIS A 26 0.21 12.70 -16.77
C HIS A 26 -1.29 12.96 -16.94
N VAL A 27 -2.12 12.65 -15.93
CA VAL A 27 -3.58 12.85 -16.01
C VAL A 27 -3.99 14.29 -15.65
N GLY A 28 -3.13 15.01 -14.91
CA GLY A 28 -3.40 16.34 -14.36
C GLY A 28 -4.36 16.30 -13.17
N LEU A 29 -4.39 17.37 -12.37
CA LEU A 29 -5.27 17.46 -11.20
C LEU A 29 -6.75 17.33 -11.56
N GLY A 30 -7.16 17.81 -12.75
CA GLY A 30 -8.53 17.66 -13.25
C GLY A 30 -8.85 16.26 -13.79
N GLY A 31 -7.84 15.43 -14.05
CA GLY A 31 -8.00 14.03 -14.46
C GLY A 31 -8.22 13.08 -13.29
N LEU A 32 -8.00 13.54 -12.05
CA LEU A 32 -8.26 12.74 -10.86
C LEU A 32 -9.76 12.56 -10.63
N HIS A 33 -10.17 11.32 -10.42
CA HIS A 33 -11.58 10.96 -10.30
C HIS A 33 -12.16 11.34 -8.94
N LEU A 34 -12.64 12.57 -8.79
CA LEU A 34 -13.33 13.01 -7.55
C LEU A 34 -14.61 12.21 -7.27
N ARG A 35 -15.19 11.56 -8.30
CA ARG A 35 -16.36 10.68 -8.14
C ARG A 35 -16.10 9.50 -7.20
N ASP A 36 -14.84 9.09 -7.04
CA ASP A 36 -14.46 7.93 -6.23
C ASP A 36 -14.73 8.20 -4.73
N PHE A 37 -14.81 9.48 -4.35
CA PHE A 37 -15.19 9.93 -3.01
C PHE A 37 -16.70 10.19 -2.84
N SER A 38 -17.51 9.91 -3.86
CA SER A 38 -18.96 10.09 -3.74
C SER A 38 -19.58 9.05 -2.78
N PRO A 39 -20.64 9.41 -2.03
CA PRO A 39 -21.34 8.46 -1.17
C PRO A 39 -21.83 7.22 -1.93
N ALA A 40 -22.20 7.37 -3.21
CA ALA A 40 -22.63 6.27 -4.06
C ALA A 40 -21.53 5.23 -4.31
N ALA A 41 -20.25 5.62 -4.32
CA ALA A 41 -19.12 4.71 -4.48
C ALA A 41 -18.96 3.78 -3.26
N ILE A 42 -19.31 4.24 -2.05
CA ILE A 42 -19.26 3.43 -0.83
C ILE A 42 -20.29 2.30 -0.89
N TYR A 43 -21.50 2.58 -1.37
CA TYR A 43 -22.57 1.58 -1.47
C TYR A 43 -22.54 0.77 -2.78
N ALA A 44 -21.50 0.93 -3.59
CA ALA A 44 -21.34 0.19 -4.82
C ALA A 44 -21.07 -1.31 -4.55
N PRO A 45 -21.37 -2.20 -5.52
CA PRO A 45 -21.01 -3.61 -5.42
C PRO A 45 -19.51 -3.78 -5.14
N GLY A 46 -19.16 -4.56 -4.12
CA GLY A 46 -17.77 -4.82 -3.75
C GLY A 46 -17.34 -4.21 -2.41
N LEU A 47 -18.19 -3.43 -1.72
CA LEU A 47 -17.89 -2.88 -0.39
C LEU A 47 -17.36 -3.93 0.59
N GLY A 48 -17.99 -5.11 0.66
CA GLY A 48 -17.57 -6.18 1.58
C GLY A 48 -16.13 -6.66 1.30
N ILE A 49 -15.77 -6.87 0.04
CA ILE A 49 -14.42 -7.28 -0.35
C ILE A 49 -13.42 -6.12 -0.12
N GLY A 50 -13.81 -4.90 -0.48
CA GLY A 50 -13.00 -3.71 -0.24
C GLY A 50 -12.70 -3.50 1.24
N ALA A 51 -13.69 -3.71 2.12
CA ALA A 51 -13.52 -3.63 3.56
C ALA A 51 -12.53 -4.68 4.07
N ILE A 52 -12.63 -5.94 3.59
CA ILE A 52 -11.69 -7.01 3.97
C ILE A 52 -10.25 -6.60 3.65
N TYR A 53 -9.96 -6.13 2.44
CA TYR A 53 -8.61 -5.68 2.06
C TYR A 53 -8.17 -4.43 2.81
N ALA A 54 -9.09 -3.50 3.10
CA ALA A 54 -8.77 -2.32 3.91
C ALA A 54 -8.34 -2.72 5.33
N PHE A 55 -9.05 -3.65 5.98
CA PHE A 55 -8.67 -4.16 7.30
C PHE A 55 -7.36 -4.98 7.25
N ASP A 56 -7.21 -5.84 6.25
CA ASP A 56 -6.00 -6.65 6.04
C ASP A 56 -4.76 -5.76 5.89
N SER A 57 -4.88 -4.65 5.16
CA SER A 57 -3.79 -3.68 4.96
C SER A 57 -3.30 -3.00 6.26
N MET A 58 -4.11 -3.03 7.32
CA MET A 58 -3.79 -2.45 8.63
C MET A 58 -3.31 -3.50 9.65
N LEU A 59 -3.18 -4.77 9.25
CA LEU A 59 -2.67 -5.80 10.15
C LEU A 59 -1.22 -5.50 10.56
N GLY A 60 -0.90 -5.76 11.82
CA GLY A 60 0.46 -5.59 12.36
C GLY A 60 0.72 -4.25 13.06
N ILE A 61 -0.24 -3.31 13.07
CA ILE A 61 -0.11 -2.07 13.87
C ILE A 61 0.08 -2.37 15.37
N GLU A 62 -0.45 -3.49 15.85
CA GLU A 62 -0.34 -3.97 17.23
C GLU A 62 1.11 -4.33 17.61
N GLY A 63 1.95 -4.65 16.62
CA GLY A 63 3.37 -4.93 16.83
C GLY A 63 4.16 -3.73 17.37
N THR A 64 3.64 -2.50 17.23
CA THR A 64 4.24 -1.30 17.82
C THR A 64 4.30 -1.35 19.34
N ALA A 65 3.42 -2.11 19.99
CA ALA A 65 3.41 -2.29 21.44
C ALA A 65 4.58 -3.16 21.96
N ILE A 66 5.17 -4.00 21.10
CA ILE A 66 6.30 -4.87 21.50
C ILE A 66 7.55 -4.03 21.82
N TYR A 67 7.75 -2.92 21.11
CA TYR A 67 8.88 -2.02 21.30
C TYR A 67 8.65 -0.98 22.42
N GLN A 68 7.63 -1.17 23.26
CA GLN A 68 7.35 -0.25 24.37
C GLN A 68 8.51 -0.16 25.36
N GLU A 69 9.26 -1.24 25.58
CA GLU A 69 10.39 -1.28 26.51
C GLU A 69 11.62 -0.50 25.98
N GLU A 70 11.71 -0.29 24.67
CA GLU A 70 12.77 0.50 24.03
C GLU A 70 12.39 1.99 23.90
N ALA A 71 11.14 2.34 24.17
CA ALA A 71 10.65 3.71 24.05
C ALA A 71 10.97 4.53 25.31
N ARG A 72 11.71 5.63 25.15
CA ARG A 72 12.08 6.58 26.23
C ARG A 72 10.89 7.03 27.10
N ASN A 73 9.70 7.16 26.51
CA ASN A 73 8.45 7.38 27.24
C ASN A 73 7.31 6.62 26.56
N ALA A 74 7.19 5.32 26.88
CA ALA A 74 6.22 4.42 26.28
C ALA A 74 4.77 4.95 26.32
N ARG A 75 4.35 5.57 27.43
CA ARG A 75 2.98 6.07 27.62
C ARG A 75 2.56 7.16 26.64
N VAL A 76 3.53 7.87 26.05
CA VAL A 76 3.27 8.97 25.11
C VAL A 76 3.74 8.64 23.70
N THR A 77 4.93 8.05 23.57
CA THR A 77 5.55 7.77 22.28
C THR A 77 4.82 6.65 21.54
N VAL A 78 4.44 5.56 22.21
CA VAL A 78 3.80 4.41 21.55
C VAL A 78 2.44 4.81 20.97
N PRO A 79 1.49 5.39 21.73
CA PRO A 79 0.19 5.78 21.16
C PRO A 79 0.33 6.77 20.01
N ARG A 80 1.19 7.80 20.16
CA ARG A 80 1.40 8.80 19.11
C ARG A 80 2.00 8.20 17.85
N ALA A 81 3.02 7.34 17.98
CA ALA A 81 3.63 6.68 16.85
C ALA A 81 2.61 5.79 16.12
N THR A 82 1.79 5.02 16.85
CA THR A 82 0.75 4.19 16.25
C THR A 82 -0.28 5.02 15.48
N TYR A 83 -0.83 6.09 16.07
CA TYR A 83 -1.79 6.96 15.38
C TYR A 83 -1.19 7.66 14.17
N ILE A 84 0.04 8.16 14.27
CA ILE A 84 0.74 8.78 13.13
C ILE A 84 0.94 7.76 12.00
N SER A 85 1.39 6.55 12.32
CA SER A 85 1.58 5.48 11.34
C SER A 85 0.28 5.10 10.65
N ILE A 86 -0.83 4.95 11.40
CA ILE A 86 -2.15 4.64 10.83
C ILE A 86 -2.58 5.73 9.85
N VAL A 87 -2.49 7.00 10.26
CA VAL A 87 -2.89 8.12 9.40
C VAL A 87 -2.00 8.21 8.15
N LEU A 88 -0.68 8.07 8.31
CA LEU A 88 0.26 8.17 7.20
C LEU A 88 0.06 7.04 6.19
N VAL A 89 -0.03 5.80 6.65
CA VAL A 89 -0.22 4.64 5.76
C VAL A 89 -1.62 4.65 5.15
N GLY A 90 -2.65 5.02 5.91
CA GLY A 90 -4.01 5.15 5.39
C GLY A 90 -4.11 6.21 4.29
N LEU A 91 -3.51 7.38 4.48
CA LEU A 91 -3.45 8.42 3.45
C LEU A 91 -2.66 7.97 2.22
N PHE A 92 -1.56 7.26 2.42
CA PHE A 92 -0.79 6.68 1.33
C PHE A 92 -1.64 5.69 0.51
N TYR A 93 -2.31 4.73 1.14
CA TYR A 93 -3.17 3.79 0.44
C TYR A 93 -4.35 4.45 -0.28
N VAL A 94 -5.01 5.42 0.34
CA VAL A 94 -6.07 6.18 -0.32
C VAL A 94 -5.53 6.94 -1.54
N PHE A 95 -4.37 7.59 -1.40
CA PHE A 95 -3.75 8.32 -2.49
C PHE A 95 -3.34 7.41 -3.65
N THR A 96 -2.64 6.32 -3.37
CA THR A 96 -2.23 5.34 -4.38
C THR A 96 -3.43 4.72 -5.07
N ALA A 97 -4.46 4.30 -4.32
CA ALA A 97 -5.69 3.74 -4.90
C ALA A 97 -6.39 4.76 -5.83
N TRP A 98 -6.42 6.03 -5.45
CA TRP A 98 -7.00 7.11 -6.25
C TRP A 98 -6.20 7.43 -7.52
N CYS A 99 -4.87 7.42 -7.44
CA CYS A 99 -3.99 7.54 -8.60
C CYS A 99 -4.20 6.37 -9.56
N LEU A 100 -4.17 5.14 -9.05
CA LEU A 100 -4.38 3.94 -9.87
C LEU A 100 -5.77 3.91 -10.51
N SER A 101 -6.84 4.27 -9.79
CA SER A 101 -8.19 4.35 -10.36
C SER A 101 -8.32 5.43 -11.44
N SER A 102 -7.58 6.54 -11.29
CA SER A 102 -7.55 7.67 -12.23
C SER A 102 -6.61 7.42 -13.44
N SER A 103 -5.78 6.37 -13.38
CA SER A 103 -4.86 6.01 -14.48
C SER A 103 -5.57 5.41 -15.72
N VAL A 104 -6.84 5.04 -15.56
CA VAL A 104 -7.71 4.44 -16.56
C VAL A 104 -9.00 5.25 -16.70
N PRO A 105 -9.77 5.13 -17.80
CA PRO A 105 -11.06 5.78 -17.91
C PRO A 105 -11.98 5.39 -16.75
N ALA A 106 -12.72 6.35 -16.25
CA ALA A 106 -13.52 6.12 -15.07
C ALA A 106 -14.62 5.07 -15.27
N GLY A 107 -14.84 4.25 -14.25
CA GLY A 107 -15.72 3.08 -14.33
C GLY A 107 -15.08 1.86 -15.03
N ALA A 108 -13.93 2.02 -15.71
CA ALA A 108 -13.24 0.91 -16.35
C ALA A 108 -12.27 0.17 -15.42
N VAL A 109 -11.93 0.72 -14.25
CA VAL A 109 -10.92 0.14 -13.35
C VAL A 109 -11.18 -1.32 -12.99
N SER A 110 -12.42 -1.69 -12.70
CA SER A 110 -12.77 -3.08 -12.39
C SER A 110 -12.59 -4.00 -13.59
N ALA A 111 -12.97 -3.54 -14.79
CA ALA A 111 -12.81 -4.32 -16.01
C ALA A 111 -11.33 -4.50 -16.38
N VAL A 112 -10.54 -3.43 -16.30
CA VAL A 112 -9.09 -3.47 -16.58
C VAL A 112 -8.37 -4.36 -15.57
N ALA A 113 -8.68 -4.23 -14.28
CA ALA A 113 -8.07 -5.05 -13.24
C ALA A 113 -8.45 -6.53 -13.37
N ARG A 114 -9.70 -6.85 -13.74
CA ARG A 114 -10.13 -8.24 -13.98
C ARG A 114 -9.52 -8.87 -15.23
N ALA A 115 -9.17 -8.07 -16.23
CA ALA A 115 -8.51 -8.58 -17.43
C ALA A 115 -7.11 -9.12 -17.11
N ASN A 116 -6.38 -8.50 -16.17
CA ASN A 116 -5.05 -8.93 -15.74
C ASN A 116 -4.88 -8.79 -14.21
N PRO A 117 -5.45 -9.72 -13.41
CA PRO A 117 -5.58 -9.55 -11.95
C PRO A 117 -4.29 -9.60 -11.12
N GLY A 118 -3.11 -9.72 -11.76
CA GLY A 118 -1.80 -9.58 -11.11
C GLY A 118 -0.89 -8.52 -11.73
N ASP A 119 -1.28 -7.93 -12.86
CA ASP A 119 -0.41 -7.05 -13.65
C ASP A 119 -0.89 -5.59 -13.65
N PHE A 120 -2.00 -5.26 -12.99
CA PHE A 120 -2.55 -3.91 -13.06
C PHE A 120 -1.55 -2.82 -12.60
N VAL A 121 -0.88 -3.03 -11.46
CA VAL A 121 0.11 -2.09 -10.92
C VAL A 121 1.40 -2.10 -11.75
N ALA A 122 1.90 -3.28 -12.15
CA ALA A 122 3.10 -3.39 -12.98
C ALA A 122 2.90 -2.84 -14.40
N GLY A 123 1.70 -3.00 -14.95
CA GLY A 123 1.25 -2.39 -16.22
C GLY A 123 1.14 -0.87 -16.12
N CYS A 124 0.62 -0.35 -15.00
CA CYS A 124 0.69 1.09 -14.72
C CYS A 124 2.15 1.56 -14.62
N ALA A 125 3.00 0.85 -13.88
CA ALA A 125 4.43 1.17 -13.79
C ALA A 125 5.10 1.14 -15.16
N THR A 126 4.79 0.16 -16.02
CA THR A 126 5.31 0.08 -17.39
C THR A 126 4.87 1.30 -18.20
N ARG A 127 3.62 1.71 -18.06
CA ARG A 127 3.05 2.84 -18.80
C ARG A 127 3.63 4.20 -18.38
N TYR A 128 3.82 4.42 -17.07
CA TYR A 128 4.18 5.74 -16.54
C TYR A 128 5.67 5.87 -16.19
N LEU A 129 6.35 4.77 -15.86
CA LEU A 129 7.78 4.73 -15.48
C LEU A 129 8.65 3.92 -16.45
N GLY A 130 8.04 3.27 -17.46
CA GLY A 130 8.75 2.39 -18.39
C GLY A 130 9.08 1.02 -17.79
N THR A 131 9.68 0.15 -18.63
CA THR A 131 10.01 -1.24 -18.27
C THR A 131 10.91 -1.35 -17.04
N ALA A 132 11.89 -0.45 -16.90
CA ALA A 132 12.78 -0.45 -15.74
C ALA A 132 12.03 -0.17 -14.42
N GLY A 133 11.07 0.77 -14.44
CA GLY A 133 10.24 1.07 -13.28
C GLY A 133 9.33 -0.11 -12.91
N ALA A 134 8.73 -0.76 -13.90
CA ALA A 134 7.92 -1.96 -13.68
C ALA A 134 8.75 -3.11 -13.06
N LEU A 135 9.95 -3.36 -13.57
CA LEU A 135 10.85 -4.35 -13.00
C LEU A 135 11.25 -4.01 -11.55
N ALA A 136 11.49 -2.74 -11.25
CA ALA A 136 11.81 -2.31 -9.89
C ALA A 136 10.63 -2.54 -8.93
N VAL A 137 9.41 -2.16 -9.33
CA VAL A 137 8.18 -2.40 -8.56
C VAL A 137 7.99 -3.89 -8.31
N SER A 138 8.03 -4.71 -9.37
CA SER A 138 7.83 -6.17 -9.26
C SER A 138 8.91 -6.82 -8.39
N PHE A 139 10.17 -6.42 -8.55
CA PHE A 139 11.27 -6.97 -7.75
C PHE A 139 11.10 -6.68 -6.26
N LEU A 140 10.79 -5.43 -5.91
CA LEU A 140 10.57 -5.04 -4.52
C LEU A 140 9.40 -5.81 -3.90
N VAL A 141 8.24 -5.82 -4.56
CA VAL A 141 7.03 -6.54 -4.12
C VAL A 141 7.30 -8.03 -3.90
N LEU A 142 8.05 -8.68 -4.81
CA LEU A 142 8.41 -10.09 -4.65
C LEU A 142 9.29 -10.31 -3.41
N THR A 143 10.28 -9.45 -3.20
CA THR A 143 11.19 -9.57 -2.05
C THR A 143 10.50 -9.29 -0.72
N SER A 144 9.60 -8.30 -0.63
CA SER A 144 8.84 -8.02 0.59
C SER A 144 7.80 -9.09 0.90
N SER A 145 7.12 -9.63 -0.12
CA SER A 145 6.19 -10.74 0.05
C SER A 145 6.88 -11.97 0.64
N LEU A 146 8.07 -12.31 0.14
CA LEU A 146 8.89 -13.40 0.67
C LEU A 146 9.32 -13.10 2.12
N ALA A 147 9.78 -11.88 2.40
CA ALA A 147 10.19 -11.47 3.73
C ALA A 147 9.04 -11.53 4.74
N ALA A 148 7.83 -11.12 4.35
CA ALA A 148 6.63 -11.18 5.18
C ALA A 148 6.25 -12.62 5.54
N VAL A 149 6.27 -13.53 4.56
CA VAL A 149 6.00 -14.96 4.77
C VAL A 149 7.03 -15.59 5.71
N LEU A 150 8.32 -15.29 5.52
CA LEU A 150 9.38 -15.76 6.42
C LEU A 150 9.21 -15.21 7.85
N GLY A 151 8.81 -13.94 7.98
CA GLY A 151 8.51 -13.32 9.26
C GLY A 151 7.35 -14.01 9.99
N LEU A 152 6.29 -14.35 9.25
CA LEU A 152 5.13 -15.07 9.79
C LEU A 152 5.54 -16.46 10.30
N PHE A 153 6.30 -17.22 9.51
CA PHE A 153 6.77 -18.54 9.94
C PHE A 153 7.66 -18.48 11.17
N ASN A 154 8.56 -17.49 11.24
CA ASN A 154 9.45 -17.32 12.39
C ASN A 154 8.69 -16.97 13.68
N ASN A 155 7.66 -16.11 13.57
CA ASN A 155 6.79 -15.80 14.70
C ASN A 155 5.95 -17.03 15.13
N SER A 156 5.37 -17.76 14.17
CA SER A 156 4.60 -18.97 14.47
C SER A 156 5.45 -20.07 15.13
N ALA A 157 6.70 -20.25 14.68
CA ALA A 157 7.61 -21.22 15.29
C ALA A 157 7.92 -20.89 16.77
N ARG A 158 8.03 -19.60 17.13
CA ARG A 158 8.19 -19.16 18.53
C ARG A 158 6.95 -19.35 19.41
N TYR A 159 5.76 -19.49 18.82
CA TYR A 159 4.57 -19.83 19.58
C TYR A 159 4.44 -21.34 19.81
N LEU A 160 5.06 -22.15 18.94
CA LEU A 160 5.05 -23.61 19.06
C LEU A 160 6.17 -24.18 19.95
N TYR A 161 7.27 -23.44 20.15
CA TYR A 161 8.44 -23.84 20.95
C TYR A 161 8.83 -22.75 21.95
#